data_AF-A0A2E6N428-F1
#
_entry.id   AF-A0A2E6N428-F1
#
_cell.length_a   1.000
_cell.length_b   1.000
_cell.length_c   1.000
_cell.angle_alpha   90.00
_cell.angle_beta   90.00
_cell.angle_gamma   90.00
#
_symmetry.space_group_name_H-M   'P 1'
#
loop_
_entity.id
_entity.type
_entity.pdbx_description
1 polymer ?
#
loop_
_entity_poly.entity_id
_entity_poly.type
_entity_poly.pdbx_seq_one_letter_code
_entity_poly.pdbx_strand_id
1 'polypeptide(L)'
;MKAMSGIILQDNKQLREVLERHSVRSLLQGHTHVSENFQYNNVWYLNTQSASAAWWGGNWLGFEPGYTILEQGERDIIRWYANEYEWEHKLDPEDTLDRESIQEQKEFEAEQIRLYLQEITRE
;
A
#
# COMPACT_ATOMS: atom_id res chain seq x y z
N MET A 1 15.20 13.04 4.75
CA MET A 1 14.85 11.92 3.84
C MET A 1 14.18 12.53 2.62
N LYS A 2 14.65 12.28 1.38
CA LYS A 2 13.96 12.77 0.18
C LYS A 2 12.59 12.09 0.13
N ALA A 3 11.51 12.85 0.09
CA ALA A 3 10.13 12.37 0.13
C ALA A 3 9.75 11.39 -1.01
N MET A 4 10.62 11.20 -2.01
CA MET A 4 10.39 10.31 -3.15
C MET A 4 11.69 9.61 -3.57
N SER A 5 12.36 8.91 -2.64
CA SER A 5 13.28 7.85 -3.04
C SER A 5 12.43 6.65 -3.41
N GLY A 6 12.15 6.44 -4.70
CA GLY A 6 11.29 5.34 -5.14
C GLY A 6 11.90 3.99 -4.71
N ILE A 7 11.36 3.35 -3.68
CA ILE A 7 11.84 2.04 -3.22
C ILE A 7 11.53 0.95 -4.27
N ILE A 8 10.52 1.18 -5.11
CA ILE A 8 9.94 0.14 -5.97
C ILE A 8 10.58 0.10 -7.36
N LEU A 9 10.76 1.25 -8.02
CA LEU A 9 11.36 1.34 -9.35
C LEU A 9 12.29 2.55 -9.44
N GLN A 10 13.58 2.28 -9.68
CA GLN A 10 14.60 3.29 -9.98
C GLN A 10 15.29 2.92 -11.29
N ASP A 11 15.70 3.93 -12.07
CA ASP A 11 16.41 3.77 -13.36
C ASP A 11 15.76 2.74 -14.32
N ASN A 12 14.43 2.82 -14.45
CA ASN A 12 13.63 1.78 -15.10
C ASN A 12 13.48 1.95 -16.62
N LYS A 13 14.29 2.78 -17.30
CA LYS A 13 14.09 3.10 -18.73
C LYS A 13 14.05 1.83 -19.60
N GLN A 14 15.02 0.94 -19.43
CA GLN A 14 15.10 -0.30 -20.21
C GLN A 14 13.90 -1.22 -19.94
N LEU A 15 13.47 -1.32 -18.68
CA LEU A 15 12.26 -2.07 -18.33
C LEU A 15 11.04 -1.49 -19.05
N ARG A 16 10.87 -0.17 -19.03
CA ARG A 16 9.74 0.50 -19.72
C ARG A 16 9.71 0.18 -21.21
N GLU A 17 10.85 0.27 -21.90
CA GLU A 17 10.96 -0.08 -23.32
C GLU A 17 10.56 -1.55 -23.60
N VAL A 18 10.88 -2.47 -22.68
CA VAL A 18 10.43 -3.87 -22.75
C VAL A 18 8.92 -3.99 -22.55
N LEU A 19 8.34 -3.33 -21.55
CA LEU A 19 6.90 -3.40 -21.29
C LEU A 19 6.10 -2.86 -22.48
N GLU A 20 6.54 -1.72 -23.04
CA GLU A 20 5.92 -1.06 -24.19
C GLU A 20 5.98 -1.94 -25.45
N ARG A 21 7.15 -2.48 -25.81
CA ARG A 21 7.30 -3.31 -27.02
C ARG A 21 6.52 -4.62 -26.96
N HIS A 22 6.22 -5.12 -25.75
CA HIS A 22 5.46 -6.35 -25.54
C HIS A 22 3.97 -6.11 -25.26
N SER A 23 3.48 -4.87 -25.41
CA SER A 23 2.06 -4.52 -25.18
C SER A 23 1.55 -4.89 -23.79
N VAL A 24 2.44 -4.82 -22.78
CA VAL A 24 2.07 -5.07 -21.39
C VAL A 24 1.10 -3.98 -20.93
N ARG A 25 0.01 -4.38 -20.26
CA ARG A 25 -0.98 -3.45 -19.70
C ARG A 25 -0.74 -3.10 -18.24
N SER A 26 -0.10 -3.99 -17.51
CA SER A 26 0.22 -3.78 -16.10
C SER A 26 1.46 -4.53 -15.65
N LEU A 27 2.19 -3.89 -14.75
CA LEU A 27 3.25 -4.47 -13.95
C LEU A 27 2.75 -4.54 -12.50
N LEU A 28 2.64 -5.76 -11.96
CA LEU A 28 2.27 -6.02 -10.57
C LEU A 28 3.53 -6.19 -9.73
N GLN A 29 3.61 -5.45 -8.63
CA GLN A 29 4.74 -5.42 -7.72
C GLN A 29 4.26 -5.47 -6.26
N GLY A 30 5.20 -5.76 -5.35
CA GLY A 30 5.00 -5.68 -3.90
C GLY A 30 6.25 -5.08 -3.26
N HIS A 31 6.64 -5.60 -2.09
CA HIS A 31 7.82 -5.21 -1.29
C HIS A 31 7.59 -4.10 -0.27
N THR A 32 6.93 -2.98 -0.61
CA THR A 32 6.71 -1.89 0.38
C THR A 32 5.54 -2.13 1.33
N HIS A 33 4.74 -3.17 1.06
CA HIS A 33 3.51 -3.51 1.80
C HIS A 33 2.40 -2.45 1.71
N VAL A 34 2.59 -1.43 0.87
CA VAL A 34 1.72 -0.26 0.70
C VAL A 34 1.05 -0.35 -0.67
N SER A 35 -0.26 -0.10 -0.76
CA SER A 35 -0.92 -0.07 -2.07
C SER A 35 -0.64 1.25 -2.79
N GLU A 36 0.13 1.20 -3.87
CA GLU A 36 0.51 2.37 -4.69
C GLU A 36 0.21 2.09 -6.16
N ASN A 37 -0.13 3.12 -6.93
CA ASN A 37 -0.28 2.99 -8.36
C ASN A 37 0.16 4.25 -9.11
N PHE A 38 0.66 4.04 -10.32
CA PHE A 38 0.83 5.11 -11.30
C PHE A 38 0.69 4.55 -12.72
N GLN A 39 0.39 5.42 -13.68
CA GLN A 39 0.32 5.05 -15.08
C GLN A 39 1.39 5.78 -15.88
N TYR A 40 2.05 5.06 -16.79
CA TYR A 40 2.99 5.66 -17.72
C TYR A 40 2.94 4.92 -19.06
N ASN A 41 2.81 5.67 -20.17
CA ASN A 41 2.71 5.12 -21.54
C ASN A 41 1.71 3.96 -21.68
N ASN A 42 0.52 4.12 -21.10
CA ASN A 42 -0.57 3.12 -21.10
C ASN A 42 -0.21 1.78 -20.41
N VAL A 43 0.80 1.78 -19.53
CA VAL A 43 1.13 0.68 -18.63
C VAL A 43 0.82 1.11 -17.20
N TRP A 44 0.01 0.33 -16.51
CA TRP A 44 -0.24 0.49 -15.08
C TRP A 44 0.90 -0.14 -14.26
N TYR A 45 1.44 0.60 -13.31
CA TYR A 45 2.40 0.11 -12.34
C TYR A 45 1.67 0.05 -11.02
N LEU A 46 1.37 -1.17 -10.57
CA LEU A 46 0.56 -1.41 -9.39
C LEU A 46 1.43 -2.10 -8.36
N ASN A 47 1.61 -1.44 -7.22
CA ASN A 47 2.17 -2.04 -6.04
C ASN A 47 1.04 -2.43 -5.09
N THR A 48 1.00 -3.69 -4.67
CA THR A 48 -0.09 -4.22 -3.84
C THR A 48 0.28 -4.17 -2.37
N GLN A 49 -0.72 -4.01 -1.50
CA GLN A 49 -0.52 -4.25 -0.07
C GLN A 49 -0.04 -5.68 0.19
N SER A 50 0.57 -5.90 1.35
CA SER A 50 1.04 -7.22 1.74
C SER A 50 -0.08 -8.07 2.34
N ALA A 51 -0.07 -9.37 2.02
CA ALA A 51 -0.92 -10.36 2.68
C ALA A 51 -0.78 -10.34 4.20
N SER A 52 0.43 -10.06 4.70
CA SER A 52 0.71 -9.99 6.13
C SER A 52 0.79 -8.56 6.68
N ALA A 53 0.59 -7.52 5.85
CA ALA A 53 0.84 -6.12 6.22
C ALA A 53 2.10 -5.95 7.10
N ALA A 54 1.98 -5.53 8.37
CA ALA A 54 3.10 -5.41 9.29
C ALA A 54 3.57 -6.78 9.84
N TRP A 55 3.94 -7.73 8.97
CA TRP A 55 4.38 -9.09 9.36
C TRP A 55 3.44 -9.82 10.32
N TRP A 56 2.13 -9.71 10.08
CA TRP A 56 1.04 -10.21 10.92
C TRP A 56 0.82 -9.42 12.22
N GLY A 57 1.45 -8.26 12.38
CA GLY A 57 1.17 -7.28 13.43
C GLY A 57 0.00 -6.33 13.13
N GLY A 58 -0.75 -6.58 12.05
CA GLY A 58 -1.88 -5.74 11.66
C GLY A 58 -1.49 -4.62 10.70
N ASN A 59 -1.99 -3.42 10.95
CA ASN A 59 -1.86 -2.26 10.07
C ASN A 59 -0.40 -1.91 9.73
N TRP A 60 -0.10 -1.71 8.45
CA TRP A 60 1.15 -1.14 7.98
C TRP A 60 0.91 0.14 7.19
N LEU A 61 1.24 1.29 7.79
CA LEU A 61 1.12 2.61 7.14
C LEU A 61 -0.28 2.89 6.54
N GLY A 62 -1.33 2.44 7.22
CA GLY A 62 -2.71 2.56 6.77
C GLY A 62 -3.22 1.40 5.92
N PHE A 63 -2.44 0.33 5.73
CA PHE A 63 -2.84 -0.86 4.97
C PHE A 63 -2.93 -2.08 5.87
N GLU A 64 -4.13 -2.64 6.00
CA GLU A 64 -4.37 -3.88 6.74
C GLU A 64 -3.90 -5.13 5.97
N PRO A 65 -3.72 -6.29 6.65
CA PRO A 65 -3.46 -7.56 5.99
C PRO A 65 -4.52 -7.87 4.93
N GLY A 66 -4.10 -8.10 3.70
CA GLY A 66 -5.05 -8.31 2.60
C GLY A 66 -4.39 -8.55 1.25
N TYR A 67 -5.20 -8.52 0.21
CA TYR A 67 -4.78 -8.77 -1.17
C TYR A 67 -5.45 -7.80 -2.13
N THR A 68 -4.85 -7.61 -3.30
CA THR A 68 -5.43 -6.78 -4.36
C THR A 68 -6.24 -7.64 -5.31
N ILE A 69 -7.47 -7.23 -5.58
CA ILE A 69 -8.29 -7.76 -6.66
C ILE A 69 -8.05 -6.90 -7.89
N LEU A 70 -7.79 -7.55 -9.02
CA LEU A 70 -7.56 -6.90 -10.31
C LEU A 70 -8.56 -7.44 -11.33
N GLU A 71 -9.39 -6.55 -11.85
CA GLU A 71 -10.44 -6.85 -12.81
C GLU A 71 -9.94 -6.52 -14.22
N GLN A 72 -9.73 -7.57 -15.02
CA GLN A 72 -9.29 -7.45 -16.41
C GLN A 72 -10.49 -7.44 -17.37
N GLY A 73 -10.55 -6.43 -18.23
CA GLY A 73 -11.46 -6.38 -19.38
C GLY A 73 -10.82 -6.97 -20.64
N GLU A 74 -11.53 -6.92 -21.76
CA GLU A 74 -11.05 -7.51 -23.03
C GLU A 74 -9.71 -6.95 -23.52
N ARG A 75 -9.41 -5.68 -23.21
CA ARG A 75 -8.23 -4.96 -23.74
C ARG A 75 -7.42 -4.19 -22.70
N ASP A 76 -7.98 -3.98 -21.51
CA ASP A 76 -7.40 -3.14 -20.47
C ASP A 76 -7.83 -3.59 -19.07
N ILE A 77 -7.17 -3.06 -18.04
CA ILE A 77 -7.61 -3.19 -16.66
C ILE A 77 -8.79 -2.26 -16.43
N ILE A 78 -9.89 -2.81 -15.92
CA ILE A 78 -11.11 -2.07 -15.61
C ILE A 78 -10.96 -1.43 -14.24
N ARG A 79 -10.51 -2.21 -13.25
CA ARG A 79 -10.45 -1.79 -11.86
C ARG A 79 -9.41 -2.60 -11.09
N TRP A 80 -8.84 -2.00 -10.06
CA TRP A 80 -8.14 -2.69 -8.98
C TRP A 80 -8.57 -2.10 -7.65
N TYR A 81 -8.58 -2.93 -6.61
CA TYR A 81 -8.87 -2.48 -5.25
C TYR A 81 -8.28 -3.44 -4.22
N ALA A 82 -7.94 -2.87 -3.06
CA ALA A 82 -7.58 -3.60 -1.86
C ALA A 82 -8.78 -4.38 -1.32
N ASN A 83 -8.55 -5.62 -0.90
CA ASN A 83 -9.49 -6.39 -0.09
C ASN A 83 -8.77 -6.89 1.16
N GLU A 84 -9.31 -6.54 2.31
CA GLU A 84 -8.74 -6.86 3.61
C GLU A 84 -9.28 -8.19 4.10
N TYR A 85 -8.49 -8.89 4.92
CA TYR A 85 -8.94 -10.10 5.57
C TYR A 85 -9.83 -9.78 6.79
N GLU A 86 -10.95 -10.49 6.93
CA GLU A 86 -11.87 -10.37 8.08
C GLU A 86 -11.36 -11.14 9.33
N TRP A 87 -10.09 -10.96 9.68
CA TRP A 87 -9.48 -11.64 10.83
C TRP A 87 -8.72 -10.64 11.71
N GLU A 88 -8.69 -10.92 13.00
CA GLU A 88 -7.90 -10.15 13.95
C GLU A 88 -6.49 -10.73 14.04
N HIS A 89 -5.50 -9.87 13.80
CA HIS A 89 -4.10 -10.23 13.95
C HIS A 89 -3.77 -10.57 15.41
N LYS A 90 -2.85 -11.51 15.60
CA LYS A 90 -2.38 -11.93 16.93
C LYS A 90 -0.87 -11.88 16.96
N LEU A 91 -0.34 -10.93 17.72
CA LEU A 91 1.07 -10.87 18.04
C LEU A 91 1.46 -12.02 18.97
N ASP A 92 2.72 -12.43 18.88
CA ASP A 92 3.31 -13.32 19.87
C ASP A 92 3.24 -12.64 21.27
N PRO A 93 2.91 -13.37 22.35
CA PRO A 93 3.06 -12.91 23.71
C PRO A 93 4.38 -12.18 24.00
N GLU A 94 5.48 -12.62 23.40
CA GLU A 94 6.82 -12.08 23.62
C GLU A 94 7.18 -10.91 22.69
N ASP A 95 6.35 -10.60 21.68
CA ASP A 95 6.60 -9.49 20.77
C ASP A 95 6.22 -8.15 21.42
N THR A 96 7.22 -7.48 21.99
CA THR A 96 7.06 -6.18 22.65
C THR A 96 7.23 -5.01 21.68
N LEU A 97 8.05 -5.17 20.63
CA LEU A 97 8.36 -4.09 19.68
C LEU A 97 7.15 -3.74 18.83
N ASP A 98 6.45 -4.76 18.31
CA ASP A 98 5.26 -4.52 17.49
C ASP A 98 4.11 -3.97 18.34
N ARG A 99 4.02 -4.34 19.63
CA ARG A 99 3.03 -3.75 20.55
C ARG A 99 3.26 -2.26 20.78
N GLU A 100 4.50 -1.87 21.04
CA GLU A 100 4.88 -0.47 21.23
C GLU A 100 4.56 0.31 19.95
N SER A 101 4.94 -0.22 18.78
CA SER A 101 4.66 0.39 17.47
C SER A 101 3.15 0.58 17.21
N ILE A 102 2.33 -0.43 17.51
CA ILE A 102 0.87 -0.34 17.39
C ILE A 102 0.29 0.71 18.34
N GLN A 103 0.82 0.80 19.56
CA GLN A 103 0.35 1.77 20.54
C GLN A 103 0.69 3.21 20.10
N GLU A 104 1.91 3.44 19.62
CA GLU A 104 2.32 4.73 19.04
C GLU A 104 1.43 5.14 17.86
N GLN A 105 1.12 4.20 16.97
CA GLN A 105 0.22 4.43 15.84
C GLN A 105 -1.19 4.85 16.29
N LYS A 106 -1.76 4.16 17.29
CA LYS A 106 -3.07 4.51 17.86
C LYS A 106 -3.09 5.89 18.49
N GLU A 107 -2.02 6.26 19.19
CA GLU A 107 -1.87 7.58 19.79
C GLU A 107 -1.76 8.68 18.72
N PHE A 108 -0.99 8.42 17.67
CA PHE A 108 -0.89 9.31 16.51
C PHE A 108 -2.25 9.53 15.84
N GLU A 109 -3.00 8.45 15.58
CA GLU A 109 -4.34 8.52 14.98
C GLU A 109 -5.34 9.30 15.85
N ALA A 110 -5.34 9.04 17.17
CA ALA A 110 -6.18 9.78 18.11
C ALA A 110 -5.86 11.29 18.10
N GLU A 111 -4.58 11.65 17.98
CA GLU A 111 -4.14 13.02 17.86
C GLU A 111 -4.56 13.66 16.53
N GLN A 112 -4.42 12.95 15.41
CA GLN A 112 -4.88 13.45 14.11
C GLN A 112 -6.40 13.69 14.10
N ILE A 113 -7.18 12.78 14.70
CA ILE A 113 -8.63 12.95 14.87
C ILE A 113 -8.92 14.21 15.70
N ARG A 114 -8.20 14.42 16.81
CA ARG A 114 -8.36 15.62 17.65
C ARG A 114 -8.08 16.90 16.87
N LEU A 115 -6.99 16.94 16.10
CA LEU A 115 -6.62 18.09 15.27
C LEU A 115 -7.66 18.37 14.19
N TYR A 116 -8.11 17.33 13.48
CA TYR A 116 -9.16 17.45 12.48
C TYR A 116 -10.46 18.02 13.08
N LEU A 117 -10.87 17.55 14.26
CA LEU A 117 -12.03 18.09 14.96
C LEU A 117 -11.86 19.58 15.31
N GLN A 118 -10.66 20.02 15.67
CA GLN A 118 -10.38 21.44 15.92
C GLN A 118 -10.44 22.29 14.65
N GLU A 119 -10.00 21.74 13.51
CA GLU A 119 -10.03 22.41 12.21
C GLU A 119 -11.47 22.63 11.75
N ILE A 120 -12.31 21.59 11.79
CA ILE A 120 -13.70 21.67 11.32
C ILE A 120 -14.63 22.45 12.27
N THR A 121 -14.26 22.59 13.55
CA THR A 121 -15.07 23.34 14.55
C THR A 121 -14.64 24.81 14.67
N ARG A 122 -13.56 25.21 13.98
CA ARG A 122 -13.08 26.60 13.93
C ARG A 122 -13.68 27.43 12.78
N GLU A 123 -14.62 26.86 12.03
CA GLU A 123 -15.57 27.58 11.15
C GLU A 123 -16.85 27.96 11.91
#